data_AF-A0A7J7C1U5-F1
#
_entry.id   AF-A0A7J7C1U5-F1
#
_cell.length_a   1.000
_cell.length_b   1.000
_cell.length_c   1.000
_cell.angle_alpha   90.00
_cell.angle_beta   90.00
_cell.angle_gamma   90.00
#
_symmetry.space_group_name_H-M   'P 1'
#
loop_
_entity.id
_entity.type
_entity.pdbx_description
1 polymer ?
#
loop_
_entity_poly.entity_id
_entity_poly.type
_entity_poly.pdbx_seq_one_letter_code
_entity_poly.pdbx_strand_id
1 'polypeptide(L)'
;MGLWFGIVVCVNLSLVLALLPCIVLGRPAGFDNKADSESCDYINGEWVYDASLPLYNSSSCPFITTAFDCQKNGRPDKDYLKYQWKPSNCVLPKWNYFEVEGKLQKDMDRLKALGTAWTTWANWVDTNVDPSKTKVFYQGVATTHQDAREWKDPTATDCRGQTEPIKGSKYPGMSIQGEAVIKSIISKMTKPVYFLDITLLTQLRKDGHPSVYAGGGDDCSHWCVPGAPDAWNQILYAASLGK
;
A
#
# COMPACT_ATOMS: atom_id res chain seq x y z
N MET A 1 -5.30 33.60 -25.33
CA MET A 1 -4.73 32.23 -25.19
C MET A 1 -4.71 31.91 -23.71
N GLY A 2 -5.76 31.26 -23.21
CA GLY A 2 -5.96 31.01 -21.78
C GLY A 2 -5.33 29.69 -21.35
N LEU A 3 -4.41 29.76 -20.39
CA LEU A 3 -3.83 28.63 -19.67
C LEU A 3 -4.86 28.07 -18.69
N TRP A 4 -5.29 26.83 -18.89
CA TRP A 4 -6.08 26.08 -17.92
C TRP A 4 -5.15 25.18 -17.10
N PHE A 5 -5.02 25.46 -15.80
CA PHE A 5 -4.39 24.56 -14.84
C PHE A 5 -5.37 23.42 -14.54
N GLY A 6 -5.08 22.22 -15.06
CA GLY A 6 -5.72 20.99 -14.64
C GLY A 6 -5.19 20.59 -13.27
N ILE A 7 -6.09 20.46 -12.29
CA ILE A 7 -5.79 19.95 -10.96
C ILE A 7 -5.47 18.45 -11.10
N VAL A 8 -4.18 18.13 -11.12
CA VAL A 8 -3.71 16.77 -10.85
C VAL A 8 -3.73 16.60 -9.33
N VAL A 9 -4.76 15.95 -8.79
CA VAL A 9 -4.72 15.47 -7.40
C VAL A 9 -3.80 14.24 -7.36
N CYS A 10 -2.50 14.48 -7.41
CA CYS A 10 -1.56 13.61 -6.74
C CYS A 10 -1.74 13.91 -5.25
N VAL A 11 -2.25 12.95 -4.47
CA VAL A 11 -2.10 13.01 -3.01
C VAL A 11 -0.62 12.80 -2.72
N ASN A 12 0.12 13.90 -2.85
CA ASN A 12 1.51 14.02 -2.48
C ASN A 12 1.54 14.59 -1.07
N LEU A 13 2.34 13.98 -0.21
CA LEU A 13 2.43 14.23 1.23
C LEU A 13 3.11 15.59 1.56
N SER A 14 2.71 16.66 0.88
CA SER A 14 3.24 18.02 1.07
C SER A 14 2.14 19.04 1.39
N LEU A 15 0.88 18.62 1.47
CA LEU A 15 -0.28 19.48 1.75
C LEU A 15 -0.62 19.62 3.25
N VAL A 16 0.36 19.40 4.13
CA VAL A 16 0.22 19.61 5.59
C VAL A 16 0.83 20.95 6.05
N LEU A 17 1.55 21.68 5.19
CA LEU A 17 2.32 22.86 5.62
C LEU A 17 1.72 24.24 5.27
N ALA A 18 0.51 24.32 4.71
CA ALA A 18 -0.07 25.61 4.26
C ALA A 18 -1.18 26.21 5.16
N LEU A 19 -1.55 25.58 6.29
CA LEU A 19 -2.60 26.09 7.19
C LEU A 19 -2.10 26.56 8.57
N LEU A 20 -0.80 26.56 8.79
CA LEU A 20 -0.18 26.96 10.06
C LEU A 20 -0.17 28.47 10.44
N PRO A 21 -0.53 29.47 9.59
CA PRO A 21 -0.56 30.86 10.06
C PRO A 21 -1.89 31.39 10.61
N CYS A 22 -3.02 30.68 10.47
CA CYS A 22 -4.33 31.23 10.89
C CYS A 22 -4.69 31.02 12.37
N ILE A 23 -3.86 30.31 13.15
CA ILE A 23 -4.17 30.00 14.56
C ILE A 23 -3.50 31.00 15.54
N VAL A 24 -2.59 31.87 15.08
CA VAL A 24 -1.73 32.66 15.99
C VAL A 24 -2.30 34.03 16.39
N LEU A 25 -3.48 34.46 15.92
CA LEU A 25 -4.03 35.79 16.26
C LEU A 25 -5.46 35.76 16.83
N GLY A 26 -5.65 35.02 17.93
CA GLY A 26 -6.84 35.15 18.78
C GLY A 26 -6.52 34.80 20.24
N ARG A 27 -6.60 35.77 21.14
CA ARG A 27 -6.44 35.57 22.61
C ARG A 27 -7.52 34.58 23.13
N PRO A 28 -7.19 33.64 24.03
CA PRO A 28 -8.19 32.78 24.64
C PRO A 28 -8.92 33.55 25.75
N ALA A 29 -10.25 33.67 25.63
CA ALA A 29 -11.12 33.79 26.79
C ALA A 29 -11.28 32.39 27.41
N GLY A 30 -11.18 32.33 28.73
CA GLY A 30 -10.97 31.10 29.50
C GLY A 30 -11.90 29.94 29.15
N PHE A 31 -11.29 28.76 29.01
CA PHE A 31 -11.96 27.47 29.16
C PHE A 31 -11.39 26.79 30.39
N ASP A 32 -12.29 26.36 31.26
CA ASP A 32 -12.01 25.62 32.49
C ASP A 32 -11.09 24.43 32.25
N ASN A 33 -10.00 24.35 33.01
CA ASN A 33 -9.14 23.18 33.10
C ASN A 33 -9.91 22.03 33.76
N LYS A 34 -10.54 21.19 32.96
CA LYS A 34 -10.85 19.82 33.36
C LYS A 34 -9.75 18.94 32.78
N ALA A 35 -8.90 18.39 33.67
CA ALA A 35 -7.75 17.57 33.34
C ALA A 35 -8.09 16.52 32.29
N ASP A 36 -7.54 16.70 31.10
CA ASP A 36 -7.61 15.73 30.01
C ASP A 36 -6.58 14.62 30.28
N SER A 37 -6.97 13.40 29.95
CA SER A 37 -6.12 12.20 30.01
C SER A 37 -4.71 12.50 29.51
N GLU A 38 -3.66 12.17 30.27
CA GLU A 38 -2.28 12.25 29.77
C GLU A 38 -2.21 11.60 28.39
N SER A 39 -1.74 12.35 27.40
CA SER A 39 -1.48 11.85 26.05
C SER A 39 -0.61 10.60 26.14
N CYS A 40 -1.01 9.49 25.49
CA CYS A 40 -0.21 8.28 25.54
C CYS A 40 1.15 8.51 24.85
N ASP A 41 2.22 8.10 25.52
CA ASP A 41 3.56 8.06 24.94
C ASP A 41 3.77 6.71 24.27
N TYR A 42 3.59 6.65 22.96
CA TYR A 42 3.67 5.40 22.20
C TYR A 42 5.10 4.84 22.05
N ILE A 43 6.12 5.66 22.33
CA ILE A 43 7.53 5.34 22.06
C ILE A 43 8.25 4.80 23.29
N ASN A 44 7.89 5.26 24.50
CA ASN A 44 8.46 4.74 25.73
C ASN A 44 7.64 3.57 26.28
N GLY A 45 8.25 2.39 26.35
CA GLY A 45 7.57 1.15 26.71
C GLY A 45 8.51 -0.04 26.75
N GLU A 46 7.92 -1.24 26.75
CA GLU A 46 8.64 -2.52 26.80
C GLU A 46 7.99 -3.58 25.90
N TRP A 47 8.78 -4.59 25.51
CA TRP A 47 8.25 -5.80 24.85
C TRP A 47 7.78 -6.80 25.90
N VAL A 48 6.49 -7.14 25.87
CA VAL A 48 5.87 -8.08 26.81
C VAL A 48 5.47 -9.35 26.08
N TYR A 49 5.71 -10.50 26.71
CA TYR A 49 5.25 -11.80 26.21
C TYR A 49 3.73 -11.95 26.40
N ASP A 50 2.99 -12.22 25.33
CA ASP A 50 1.56 -12.52 25.31
C ASP A 50 1.33 -13.87 24.61
N ALA A 51 0.91 -14.87 25.39
CA ALA A 51 0.65 -16.22 24.90
C ALA A 51 -0.45 -16.30 23.83
N SER A 52 -1.36 -15.31 23.80
CA SER A 52 -2.49 -15.23 22.86
C SER A 52 -2.08 -14.82 21.44
N LEU A 53 -0.85 -14.36 21.24
CA LEU A 53 -0.28 -14.00 19.94
C LEU A 53 0.20 -15.24 19.15
N PRO A 54 0.51 -15.14 17.83
CA PRO A 54 0.35 -13.98 16.96
C PRO A 54 -1.13 -13.70 16.64
N LEU A 55 -1.43 -12.46 16.21
CA LEU A 55 -2.78 -12.07 15.80
C LEU A 55 -3.28 -12.81 14.54
N TYR A 56 -2.36 -13.31 13.72
CA TYR A 56 -2.65 -14.12 12.54
C TYR A 56 -1.48 -15.08 12.28
N ASN A 57 -1.75 -16.15 11.50
CA ASN A 57 -0.70 -17.07 11.04
C ASN A 57 -0.18 -16.62 9.67
N SER A 58 1.14 -16.62 9.44
CA SER A 58 1.69 -16.23 8.13
C SER A 58 1.20 -17.14 7.00
N SER A 59 0.99 -18.42 7.28
CA SER A 59 0.45 -19.39 6.31
C SER A 59 -0.97 -19.07 5.82
N SER A 60 -1.75 -18.28 6.57
CA SER A 60 -3.10 -17.88 6.16
C SER A 60 -3.16 -16.53 5.45
N CYS A 61 -2.02 -15.85 5.25
CA CYS A 61 -1.95 -14.56 4.56
C CYS A 61 -1.25 -14.72 3.20
N PRO A 62 -1.99 -14.81 2.07
CA PRO A 62 -1.39 -15.04 0.75
C PRO A 62 -0.61 -13.84 0.20
N PHE A 63 -0.63 -12.71 0.92
CA PHE A 63 0.04 -11.47 0.54
C PHE A 63 1.39 -11.28 1.23
N ILE A 64 1.74 -12.14 2.20
CA ILE A 64 3.08 -12.08 2.79
C ILE A 64 4.05 -12.51 1.72
N THR A 65 4.89 -11.56 1.41
CA THR A 65 5.88 -11.64 0.37
C THR A 65 7.07 -12.43 0.95
N THR A 66 7.78 -13.24 0.15
CA THR A 66 8.72 -14.25 0.68
C THR A 66 9.80 -13.69 1.60
N ALA A 67 10.23 -12.43 1.43
CA ALA A 67 11.20 -11.79 2.33
C ALA A 67 10.71 -11.65 3.79
N PHE A 68 9.39 -11.61 4.01
CA PHE A 68 8.78 -11.44 5.34
C PHE A 68 8.21 -12.74 5.93
N ASP A 69 8.08 -13.83 5.16
CA ASP A 69 7.53 -15.10 5.66
C ASP A 69 8.59 -15.99 6.31
N CYS A 70 9.11 -15.58 7.47
CA CYS A 70 10.16 -16.31 8.18
C CYS A 70 9.79 -17.77 8.47
N GLN A 71 8.51 -18.05 8.75
CA GLN A 71 8.04 -19.41 9.03
C GLN A 71 8.13 -20.29 7.78
N LYS A 72 7.67 -19.80 6.63
CA LYS A 72 7.81 -20.49 5.34
C LYS A 72 9.28 -20.65 4.92
N ASN A 73 10.13 -19.70 5.30
CA ASN A 73 11.58 -19.75 5.04
C ASN A 73 12.36 -20.65 6.02
N GLY A 74 11.68 -21.32 6.96
CA GLY A 74 12.27 -22.33 7.82
C GLY A 74 12.90 -21.81 9.11
N ARG A 75 12.56 -20.60 9.57
CA ARG A 75 12.99 -20.11 10.88
C ARG A 75 12.49 -21.05 11.98
N PRO A 76 13.39 -21.64 12.81
CA PRO A 76 13.03 -22.72 13.71
C PRO A 76 12.36 -22.24 15.01
N ASP A 77 12.71 -21.05 15.52
CA ASP A 77 12.15 -20.48 16.74
C ASP A 77 10.80 -19.80 16.48
N LYS A 78 9.89 -19.84 17.48
CA LYS A 78 8.54 -19.23 17.39
C LYS A 78 8.24 -18.20 18.47
N ASP A 79 9.10 -18.08 19.48
CA ASP A 79 8.86 -17.19 20.61
C ASP A 79 8.81 -15.72 20.18
N TYR A 80 9.50 -15.35 19.10
CA TYR A 80 9.44 -13.99 18.53
C TYR A 80 8.02 -13.57 18.12
N LEU A 81 7.13 -14.52 17.81
CA LEU A 81 5.73 -14.25 17.46
C LEU A 81 4.87 -13.90 18.68
N LYS A 82 5.41 -14.06 19.89
CA LYS A 82 4.69 -13.94 21.15
C LYS A 82 4.95 -12.63 21.89
N TYR A 83 5.69 -11.69 21.31
CA TYR A 83 5.98 -10.41 21.94
C TYR A 83 5.13 -9.28 21.34
N GLN A 84 4.57 -8.43 22.19
CA GLN A 84 3.87 -7.20 21.83
C GLN A 84 4.46 -6.00 22.55
N TRP A 85 4.59 -4.89 21.84
CA TRP A 85 5.00 -3.61 22.40
C TRP A 85 3.92 -3.04 23.33
N LYS A 86 4.31 -2.66 24.55
CA LYS A 86 3.42 -2.08 25.56
C LYS A 86 3.98 -0.71 26.03
N PRO A 87 3.36 0.40 25.60
CA PRO A 87 3.63 1.73 26.15
C PRO A 87 3.48 1.79 27.66
N SER A 88 4.29 2.60 28.34
CA SER A 88 4.29 2.66 29.81
C SER A 88 3.00 3.23 30.41
N ASN A 89 2.34 4.17 29.73
CA ASN A 89 1.16 4.88 30.26
C ASN A 89 -0.15 4.58 29.51
N CYS A 90 -0.17 3.62 28.58
CA CYS A 90 -1.42 3.22 27.92
C CYS A 90 -1.39 1.80 27.35
N VAL A 91 -2.57 1.35 26.88
CA VAL A 91 -2.74 0.06 26.21
C VAL A 91 -2.97 0.30 24.72
N LEU A 92 -2.15 -0.32 23.86
CA LEU A 92 -2.37 -0.25 22.42
C LEU A 92 -3.59 -1.07 22.01
N PRO A 93 -4.45 -0.55 21.10
CA PRO A 93 -5.49 -1.35 20.48
C PRO A 93 -4.87 -2.47 19.63
N LYS A 94 -5.44 -3.68 19.69
CA LYS A 94 -4.98 -4.81 18.83
C LYS A 94 -5.38 -4.52 17.37
N TRP A 95 -4.43 -4.63 16.44
CA TRP A 95 -4.57 -4.35 14.99
C TRP A 95 -5.42 -5.37 14.21
N ASN A 96 -6.61 -5.68 14.71
CA ASN A 96 -7.56 -6.54 14.01
C ASN A 96 -8.85 -5.79 13.67
N TYR A 97 -8.94 -4.48 13.89
CA TYR A 97 -10.19 -3.75 13.65
C TYR A 97 -10.13 -2.97 12.34
N PHE A 98 -11.14 -3.18 11.50
CA PHE A 98 -11.44 -2.39 10.31
C PHE A 98 -12.66 -1.54 10.61
N GLU A 99 -12.62 -0.26 10.28
CA GLU A 99 -13.82 0.56 10.37
C GLU A 99 -14.62 0.46 9.06
N VAL A 100 -15.87 0.01 9.16
CA VAL A 100 -16.81 -0.07 8.03
C VAL A 100 -18.11 0.59 8.48
N GLU A 101 -18.49 1.68 7.83
CA GLU A 101 -19.72 2.43 8.12
C GLU A 101 -19.83 2.86 9.59
N GLY A 102 -18.73 3.38 10.16
CA GLY A 102 -18.68 3.83 11.56
C GLY A 102 -18.68 2.71 12.60
N LYS A 103 -18.52 1.45 12.18
CA LYS A 103 -18.45 0.29 13.07
C LYS A 103 -17.10 -0.40 12.96
N LEU A 104 -16.49 -0.67 14.11
CA LEU A 104 -15.28 -1.48 14.20
C LEU A 104 -15.63 -2.96 13.99
N GLN A 105 -15.10 -3.55 12.94
CA GLN A 105 -15.19 -4.98 12.62
C GLN A 105 -13.86 -5.65 12.93
N LYS A 106 -13.91 -6.69 13.76
CA LYS A 106 -12.71 -7.47 14.09
C LYS A 106 -12.45 -8.54 13.02
N ASP A 107 -11.20 -8.65 12.60
CA ASP A 107 -10.62 -9.72 11.77
C ASP A 107 -11.36 -9.96 10.45
N MET A 108 -11.50 -8.89 9.64
CA MET A 108 -12.09 -9.03 8.31
C MET A 108 -11.13 -9.75 7.35
N ASP A 109 -11.69 -10.62 6.51
CA ASP A 109 -10.98 -11.15 5.35
C ASP A 109 -10.40 -9.99 4.51
N ARG A 110 -9.14 -10.12 4.09
CA ARG A 110 -8.41 -9.02 3.45
C ARG A 110 -8.94 -8.68 2.06
N LEU A 111 -9.42 -9.67 1.30
CA LEU A 111 -10.05 -9.41 -0.01
C LEU A 111 -11.43 -8.79 0.16
N LYS A 112 -12.18 -9.19 1.20
CA LYS A 112 -13.43 -8.52 1.59
C LYS A 112 -13.16 -7.09 2.02
N ALA A 113 -12.15 -6.84 2.86
CA ALA A 113 -11.77 -5.49 3.29
C ALA A 113 -11.35 -4.62 2.11
N LEU A 114 -10.54 -5.17 1.18
CA LEU A 114 -10.16 -4.50 -0.07
C LEU A 114 -11.39 -4.19 -0.92
N GLY A 115 -12.30 -5.15 -1.08
CA GLY A 115 -13.54 -4.97 -1.84
C GLY A 115 -14.45 -3.90 -1.24
N THR A 116 -14.59 -3.87 0.09
CA THR A 116 -15.33 -2.82 0.80
C THR A 116 -14.69 -1.45 0.55
N ALA A 117 -13.38 -1.32 0.78
CA ALA A 117 -12.67 -0.06 0.58
C ALA A 117 -12.79 0.46 -0.88
N TRP A 118 -12.62 -0.43 -1.86
CA TRP A 118 -12.75 -0.08 -3.27
C TRP A 118 -14.18 0.26 -3.68
N THR A 119 -15.18 -0.40 -3.12
CA THR A 119 -16.58 -0.07 -3.37
C THR A 119 -16.90 1.32 -2.79
N THR A 120 -16.40 1.64 -1.59
CA THR A 120 -16.55 2.97 -1.01
C THR A 120 -15.92 4.05 -1.88
N TRP A 121 -14.69 3.82 -2.35
CA TRP A 121 -14.01 4.75 -3.26
C TRP A 121 -14.76 4.90 -4.60
N ALA A 122 -15.21 3.79 -5.19
CA ALA A 122 -15.94 3.80 -6.46
C ALA A 122 -17.24 4.61 -6.35
N ASN A 123 -18.01 4.37 -5.29
CA ASN A 123 -19.23 5.12 -4.99
C ASN A 123 -18.94 6.62 -4.78
N TRP A 124 -17.83 6.95 -4.12
CA TRP A 124 -17.41 8.33 -3.95
C TRP A 124 -17.08 8.99 -5.29
N VAL A 125 -16.35 8.31 -6.18
CA VAL A 125 -16.04 8.82 -7.53
C VAL A 125 -17.34 9.07 -8.29
N ASP A 126 -18.20 8.05 -8.37
CA ASP A 126 -19.49 8.09 -9.06
C ASP A 126 -20.44 9.16 -8.51
N THR A 127 -20.29 9.55 -7.24
CA THR A 127 -21.07 10.64 -6.65
C THR A 127 -20.43 12.01 -6.91
N ASN A 128 -19.11 12.14 -6.73
CA ASN A 128 -18.47 13.46 -6.54
C ASN A 128 -17.66 13.98 -7.73
N VAL A 129 -17.20 13.11 -8.64
CA VAL A 129 -16.30 13.53 -9.73
C VAL A 129 -17.08 14.06 -10.92
N ASP A 130 -16.73 15.23 -11.44
CA ASP A 130 -17.27 15.72 -12.73
C ASP A 130 -16.36 15.26 -13.88
N PRO A 131 -16.75 14.28 -14.72
CA PRO A 131 -15.88 13.76 -15.77
C PRO A 131 -15.61 14.78 -16.89
N SER A 132 -16.37 15.87 -16.97
CA SER A 132 -16.08 16.97 -17.90
C SER A 132 -14.88 17.83 -17.47
N LYS A 133 -14.51 17.75 -16.18
CA LYS A 133 -13.42 18.55 -15.58
C LYS A 133 -12.26 17.71 -15.08
N THR A 134 -12.52 16.46 -14.70
CA THR A 134 -11.56 15.61 -14.01
C THR A 134 -11.48 14.24 -14.69
N LYS A 135 -10.25 13.83 -15.04
CA LYS A 135 -9.93 12.45 -15.42
C LYS A 135 -9.41 11.71 -14.20
N VAL A 136 -9.97 10.54 -13.91
CA VAL A 136 -9.55 9.70 -12.78
C VAL A 136 -8.67 8.57 -13.29
N PHE A 137 -7.50 8.42 -12.67
CA PHE A 137 -6.57 7.33 -12.92
C PHE A 137 -6.42 6.50 -11.65
N TYR A 138 -6.38 5.19 -11.81
CA TYR A 138 -5.95 4.31 -10.74
C TYR A 138 -4.74 3.50 -11.19
N GLN A 139 -3.63 3.66 -10.50
CA GLN A 139 -2.43 2.87 -10.72
C GLN A 139 -2.64 1.45 -10.20
N GLY A 140 -2.46 0.47 -11.08
CA GLY A 140 -2.48 -0.95 -10.73
C GLY A 140 -1.32 -1.37 -9.84
N VAL A 141 -1.10 -2.67 -9.73
CA VAL A 141 -0.14 -3.22 -8.76
C VAL A 141 1.28 -3.09 -9.30
N ALA A 142 2.15 -2.45 -8.52
CA ALA A 142 3.60 -2.53 -8.71
C ALA A 142 4.11 -3.79 -8.02
N THR A 143 4.56 -4.80 -8.77
CA THR A 143 4.90 -6.09 -8.18
C THR A 143 6.27 -6.11 -7.51
N THR A 144 6.42 -7.03 -6.56
CA THR A 144 7.71 -7.35 -5.91
C THR A 144 8.33 -8.59 -6.54
N HIS A 145 9.64 -8.79 -6.43
CA HIS A 145 10.34 -10.00 -6.91
C HIS A 145 11.16 -10.67 -5.82
N GLN A 146 10.49 -11.11 -4.77
CA GLN A 146 11.13 -11.72 -3.60
C GLN A 146 11.28 -13.25 -3.69
N ASP A 147 10.67 -13.87 -4.69
CA ASP A 147 10.65 -15.33 -4.82
C ASP A 147 10.82 -15.75 -6.28
N ALA A 148 12.01 -16.25 -6.61
CA ALA A 148 12.34 -16.65 -7.97
C ALA A 148 11.49 -17.80 -8.51
N ARG A 149 10.78 -18.53 -7.65
CA ARG A 149 9.81 -19.56 -8.08
C ARG A 149 8.68 -18.95 -8.89
N GLU A 150 8.36 -17.68 -8.69
CA GLU A 150 7.32 -16.99 -9.46
C GLU A 150 7.69 -16.85 -10.94
N TRP A 151 8.97 -16.67 -11.27
CA TRP A 151 9.46 -16.64 -12.66
C TRP A 151 10.18 -17.91 -13.12
N LYS A 152 10.09 -18.99 -12.31
CA LYS A 152 10.60 -20.34 -12.61
C LYS A 152 12.09 -20.41 -12.92
N ASP A 153 12.89 -19.57 -12.26
CA ASP A 153 14.35 -19.65 -12.34
C ASP A 153 14.90 -20.46 -11.16
N PRO A 154 15.44 -21.66 -11.38
CA PRO A 154 15.96 -22.50 -10.29
C PRO A 154 17.31 -22.03 -9.77
N THR A 155 17.97 -21.08 -10.44
CA THR A 155 19.30 -20.57 -10.07
C THR A 155 19.22 -19.29 -9.26
N ALA A 156 18.08 -18.59 -9.32
CA ALA A 156 17.83 -17.38 -8.55
C ALA A 156 17.08 -17.69 -7.25
N THR A 157 17.24 -16.82 -6.26
CA THR A 157 16.45 -16.85 -5.01
C THR A 157 15.38 -15.75 -5.02
N ASP A 158 15.77 -14.55 -5.43
CA ASP A 158 14.99 -13.31 -5.45
C ASP A 158 15.53 -12.41 -6.58
N CYS A 159 15.32 -11.09 -6.50
CA CYS A 159 15.78 -10.12 -7.50
C CYS A 159 17.30 -9.92 -7.53
N ARG A 160 18.09 -10.51 -6.62
CA ARG A 160 19.55 -10.37 -6.62
C ARG A 160 20.16 -10.93 -7.89
N GLY A 161 21.08 -10.14 -8.46
CA GLY A 161 21.83 -10.49 -9.65
C GLY A 161 21.01 -10.54 -10.95
N GLN A 162 19.72 -10.18 -10.90
CA GLN A 162 18.86 -10.14 -12.08
C GLN A 162 19.17 -8.88 -12.89
N THR A 163 19.52 -9.05 -14.16
CA THR A 163 19.99 -7.96 -15.04
C THR A 163 19.19 -7.82 -16.33
N GLU A 164 18.29 -8.77 -16.60
CA GLU A 164 17.38 -8.74 -17.75
C GLU A 164 15.93 -8.95 -17.31
N PRO A 165 14.96 -8.32 -18.02
CA PRO A 165 13.56 -8.62 -17.83
C PRO A 165 13.22 -10.04 -18.27
N ILE A 166 12.06 -10.53 -17.82
CA ILE A 166 11.47 -11.75 -18.33
C ILE A 166 11.05 -11.51 -19.80
N LYS A 167 11.52 -12.37 -20.70
CA LYS A 167 11.25 -12.25 -22.13
C LYS A 167 9.79 -12.63 -22.44
N GLY A 168 9.17 -11.88 -23.36
CA GLY A 168 7.82 -12.13 -23.83
C GLY A 168 6.76 -11.27 -23.11
N SER A 169 5.51 -11.72 -23.18
CA SER A 169 4.33 -10.96 -22.71
C SER A 169 3.49 -11.74 -21.70
N LYS A 170 4.06 -12.76 -21.06
CA LYS A 170 3.38 -13.60 -20.07
C LYS A 170 4.27 -13.77 -18.84
N TYR A 171 3.68 -13.59 -17.66
CA TYR A 171 4.30 -13.94 -16.40
C TYR A 171 3.87 -15.35 -15.98
N PRO A 172 4.80 -16.23 -15.58
CA PRO A 172 4.46 -17.61 -15.22
C PRO A 172 3.98 -17.77 -13.78
N GLY A 173 4.05 -16.72 -12.95
CA GLY A 173 3.58 -16.71 -11.57
C GLY A 173 2.06 -16.63 -11.44
N MET A 174 1.57 -16.65 -10.20
CA MET A 174 0.14 -16.61 -9.92
C MET A 174 -0.46 -15.23 -10.19
N SER A 175 -1.76 -15.20 -10.50
CA SER A 175 -2.52 -13.94 -10.60
C SER A 175 -2.70 -13.27 -9.24
N ILE A 176 -2.64 -11.94 -9.22
CA ILE A 176 -2.85 -11.14 -8.00
C ILE A 176 -4.35 -11.01 -7.75
N GLN A 177 -4.88 -11.74 -6.76
CA GLN A 177 -6.32 -11.78 -6.49
C GLN A 177 -6.92 -10.41 -6.17
N GLY A 178 -6.18 -9.55 -5.45
CA GLY A 178 -6.63 -8.19 -5.13
C GLY A 178 -6.85 -7.33 -6.38
N GLU A 179 -6.03 -7.52 -7.42
CA GLU A 179 -6.20 -6.81 -8.68
C GLU A 179 -7.50 -7.22 -9.39
N ALA A 180 -7.85 -8.51 -9.38
CA ALA A 180 -9.11 -8.99 -9.94
C ALA A 180 -10.33 -8.38 -9.24
N VAL A 181 -10.27 -8.20 -7.91
CA VAL A 181 -11.30 -7.49 -7.14
C VAL A 181 -11.43 -6.05 -7.62
N ILE A 182 -10.31 -5.33 -7.77
CA ILE A 182 -10.31 -3.93 -8.22
C ILE A 182 -10.86 -3.81 -9.65
N LYS A 183 -10.40 -4.64 -10.58
CA LYS A 183 -10.89 -4.68 -11.97
C LYS A 183 -12.41 -4.93 -12.03
N SER A 184 -12.92 -5.81 -11.17
CA SER A 184 -14.36 -6.12 -11.07
C SER A 184 -15.20 -4.95 -10.51
N ILE A 185 -14.62 -4.10 -9.67
CA ILE A 185 -15.29 -2.92 -9.12
C ILE A 185 -15.25 -1.78 -10.13
N ILE A 186 -14.08 -1.49 -10.71
CA ILE A 186 -13.91 -0.44 -11.71
C ILE A 186 -14.82 -0.68 -12.93
N SER A 187 -15.00 -1.92 -13.37
CA SER A 187 -15.86 -2.24 -14.51
C SER A 187 -17.35 -1.96 -14.28
N LYS A 188 -17.78 -1.77 -13.03
CA LYS A 188 -19.17 -1.46 -12.65
C LYS A 188 -19.40 0.01 -12.39
N MET A 189 -18.35 0.85 -12.44
CA MET A 189 -18.47 2.27 -12.19
C MET A 189 -19.22 2.98 -13.31
N THR A 190 -20.02 3.97 -12.93
CA THR A 190 -20.77 4.80 -13.88
C THR A 190 -19.89 5.90 -14.47
N LYS A 191 -18.93 6.44 -13.71
CA LYS A 191 -17.95 7.41 -14.21
C LYS A 191 -16.68 6.72 -14.68
N PRO A 192 -16.08 7.19 -15.80
CA PRO A 192 -14.90 6.57 -16.35
C PRO A 192 -13.69 6.73 -15.43
N VAL A 193 -13.03 5.61 -15.14
CA VAL A 193 -11.73 5.55 -14.49
C VAL A 193 -10.77 4.85 -15.44
N TYR A 194 -9.62 5.46 -15.68
CA TYR A 194 -8.54 4.80 -16.40
C TYR A 194 -7.77 3.92 -15.43
N PHE A 195 -7.94 2.60 -15.56
CA PHE A 195 -7.12 1.63 -14.83
C PHE A 195 -5.76 1.50 -15.52
N LEU A 196 -4.72 2.06 -14.91
CA LEU A 196 -3.35 1.98 -15.37
C LEU A 196 -2.80 0.60 -14.97
N ASP A 197 -3.12 -0.40 -15.81
CA ASP A 197 -2.74 -1.81 -15.61
C ASP A 197 -1.23 -2.02 -15.82
N ILE A 198 -0.48 -1.81 -14.74
CA ILE A 198 0.98 -1.93 -14.69
C ILE A 198 1.43 -3.28 -14.13
N THR A 199 0.50 -4.17 -13.80
CA THR A 199 0.82 -5.41 -13.09
C THR A 199 1.71 -6.30 -13.94
N LEU A 200 1.29 -6.61 -15.17
CA LEU A 200 2.10 -7.46 -16.06
C LEU A 200 3.42 -6.79 -16.43
N LEU A 201 3.43 -5.49 -16.74
CA LEU A 201 4.68 -4.82 -17.12
C LEU A 201 5.68 -4.83 -15.97
N THR A 202 5.23 -4.69 -14.72
CA THR A 202 6.11 -4.74 -13.56
C THR A 202 6.53 -6.17 -13.24
N GLN A 203 5.65 -7.17 -13.37
CA GLN A 203 6.00 -8.59 -13.23
C GLN A 203 7.12 -9.05 -14.17
N LEU A 204 7.24 -8.43 -15.35
CA LEU A 204 8.29 -8.77 -16.30
C LEU A 204 9.64 -8.13 -15.93
N ARG A 205 9.68 -7.17 -14.99
CA ARG A 205 10.86 -6.36 -14.65
C ARG A 205 11.55 -6.79 -13.37
N LYS A 206 11.82 -8.10 -13.23
CA LYS A 206 12.62 -8.64 -12.10
C LYS A 206 14.00 -7.99 -11.94
N ASP A 207 14.53 -7.41 -13.01
CA ASP A 207 15.79 -6.65 -13.10
C ASP A 207 15.72 -5.21 -12.55
N GLY A 208 14.50 -4.67 -12.36
CA GLY A 208 14.31 -3.25 -12.11
C GLY A 208 14.39 -2.81 -10.64
N HIS A 209 14.68 -3.73 -9.73
CA HIS A 209 14.73 -3.48 -8.29
C HIS A 209 16.12 -3.02 -7.81
N PRO A 210 16.21 -2.16 -6.77
CA PRO A 210 17.48 -1.79 -6.17
C PRO A 210 18.26 -2.98 -5.60
N SER A 211 17.57 -4.03 -5.15
CA SER A 211 18.19 -5.19 -4.52
C SER A 211 19.14 -4.73 -3.41
N VAL A 212 20.39 -5.21 -3.38
CA VAL A 212 21.42 -4.85 -2.40
C VAL A 212 21.86 -3.38 -2.44
N TYR A 213 21.48 -2.63 -3.48
CA TYR A 213 21.85 -1.23 -3.67
C TYR A 213 20.91 -0.23 -2.98
N ALA A 214 19.91 -0.70 -2.21
CA ALA A 214 18.96 0.13 -1.47
C ALA A 214 19.57 0.85 -0.24
N GLY A 215 20.82 0.57 0.12
CA GLY A 215 21.49 1.20 1.27
C GLY A 215 21.06 0.66 2.65
N GLY A 216 20.34 -0.48 2.70
CA GLY A 216 19.83 -1.06 3.94
C GLY A 216 19.54 -2.56 3.91
N GLY A 217 19.99 -3.29 2.88
CA GLY A 217 19.68 -4.70 2.66
C GLY A 217 19.14 -4.95 1.27
N ASP A 218 18.67 -6.17 1.03
CA ASP A 218 18.08 -6.57 -0.25
C ASP A 218 16.63 -6.07 -0.38
N ASP A 219 16.39 -5.19 -1.34
CA ASP A 219 15.07 -4.62 -1.63
C ASP A 219 14.56 -5.04 -3.01
N CYS A 220 13.67 -6.02 -3.01
CA CYS A 220 12.95 -6.48 -4.21
C CYS A 220 11.51 -5.95 -4.26
N SER A 221 11.25 -4.79 -3.64
CA SER A 221 9.91 -4.18 -3.55
C SER A 221 9.84 -2.77 -4.12
N HIS A 222 10.89 -1.97 -3.93
CA HIS A 222 11.02 -0.64 -4.55
C HIS A 222 11.67 -0.73 -5.93
N TRP A 223 11.70 0.37 -6.68
CA TRP A 223 12.18 0.38 -8.05
C TRP A 223 13.35 1.34 -8.23
N CYS A 224 14.36 0.93 -9.01
CA CYS A 224 15.39 1.84 -9.47
C CYS A 224 14.78 2.94 -10.37
N VAL A 225 15.36 4.13 -10.29
CA VAL A 225 15.07 5.25 -11.19
C VAL A 225 16.41 5.73 -11.77
N PRO A 226 16.55 5.88 -13.10
CA PRO A 226 15.54 5.60 -14.13
C PRO A 226 15.22 4.10 -14.26
N GLY A 227 14.00 3.74 -14.68
CA GLY A 227 13.56 2.34 -14.69
C GLY A 227 12.08 2.10 -15.02
N ALA A 228 11.52 1.01 -14.48
CA ALA A 228 10.11 0.65 -14.67
C ALA A 228 9.13 1.80 -14.33
N PRO A 229 9.40 2.65 -13.31
CA PRO A 229 8.54 3.79 -13.04
C PRO A 229 8.46 4.83 -14.18
N ASP A 230 9.47 4.93 -15.03
CA ASP A 230 9.41 5.85 -16.16
C ASP A 230 8.41 5.35 -17.20
N ALA A 231 8.31 4.02 -17.39
CA ALA A 231 7.36 3.42 -18.33
C ALA A 231 5.90 3.63 -17.90
N TRP A 232 5.56 3.43 -16.61
CA TRP A 232 4.19 3.69 -16.16
C TRP A 232 3.84 5.18 -16.21
N ASN A 233 4.83 6.06 -16.06
CA ASN A 233 4.62 7.52 -16.15
C ASN A 233 4.39 7.94 -17.59
N GLN A 234 5.06 7.30 -18.55
CA GLN A 234 4.81 7.49 -19.97
C GLN A 234 3.40 7.02 -20.37
N ILE A 235 2.94 5.87 -19.84
CA ILE A 235 1.58 5.39 -20.09
C ILE A 235 0.54 6.33 -19.48
N LEU A 236 0.76 6.78 -18.23
CA LEU A 236 -0.10 7.78 -17.58
C LEU A 236 -0.16 9.07 -18.41
N TYR A 237 0.99 9.56 -18.88
CA TYR A 237 1.07 10.74 -19.71
C TYR A 237 0.29 10.56 -21.02
N ALA A 238 0.48 9.45 -21.74
CA ALA A 238 -0.27 9.15 -22.96
C ALA A 238 -1.78 9.08 -22.72
N ALA A 239 -2.21 8.36 -21.68
CA ALA A 239 -3.61 8.22 -21.29
C ALA A 239 -4.24 9.57 -20.88
N SER A 240 -3.47 10.45 -20.23
CA SER A 240 -3.90 11.81 -19.88
C SER A 240 -4.20 12.66 -21.11
N LEU A 241 -3.48 12.43 -22.21
CA LEU A 241 -3.69 13.10 -23.50
C LEU A 241 -4.79 12.44 -24.34
N GLY A 242 -5.29 11.27 -23.94
CA GLY A 242 -6.25 10.49 -24.76
C GLY A 242 -5.62 9.92 -26.03
N LYS A 243 -4.33 9.61 -25.98
CA LYS A 243 -3.57 8.96 -27.06
C LYS A 243 -3.36 7.49 -26.76
#